data_AF-A0A2D8EU18-F1
#
_entry.id   AF-A0A2D8EU18-F1
#
_cell.length_a   1.000
_cell.length_b   1.000
_cell.length_c   1.000
_cell.angle_alpha   90.00
_cell.angle_beta   90.00
_cell.angle_gamma   90.00
#
_symmetry.space_group_name_H-M   'P 1'
#
loop_
_entity.id
_entity.type
_entity.pdbx_description
1 polymer ?
#
loop_
_entity_poly.entity_id
_entity_poly.type
_entity_poly.pdbx_seq_one_letter_code
_entity_poly.pdbx_strand_id
1 'polypeptide(L)'
;MTVLRHSDQFLLLRGERWHYHRRVPAKFKHVDPRTFVRVGLDTEVLKVARMRRDALVEADDAYWTSLLLAEVEGDSANDTAKAAAAKRYESANARAMARGFAYAPAETLGASAELADLMQRIQLLEWGTSPAHPPSMQDAEALLGAVPAPVAEDDKTTVSEAFQLYLDEIAFDEQYNKSPKQKYSWEKTKRTSI
;
A
#
# COMPACT_ATOMS: atom_id res chain seq x y z
N MET A 1 -1.74 -6.47 -10.10
CA MET A 1 -2.38 -7.60 -9.38
C MET A 1 -1.48 -8.83 -9.42
N THR A 2 -0.85 -9.15 -8.29
CA THR A 2 -0.13 -10.42 -8.12
C THR A 2 -1.16 -11.55 -8.05
N VAL A 3 -1.28 -12.36 -9.11
CA VAL A 3 -2.21 -13.50 -9.12
C VAL A 3 -1.69 -14.55 -8.16
N LEU A 4 -2.36 -14.68 -7.01
CA LEU A 4 -2.08 -15.73 -6.02
C LEU A 4 -2.37 -17.09 -6.68
N ARG A 5 -1.35 -17.94 -6.79
CA ARG A 5 -1.48 -19.23 -7.47
C ARG A 5 -2.33 -20.23 -6.69
N HIS A 6 -2.48 -20.01 -5.38
CA HIS A 6 -3.28 -20.81 -4.46
C HIS A 6 -4.07 -19.90 -3.51
N SER A 7 -5.31 -20.27 -3.21
CA SER A 7 -6.22 -19.48 -2.36
C SER A 7 -5.70 -19.18 -0.96
N ASP A 8 -4.75 -19.97 -0.46
CA ASP A 8 -4.17 -19.89 0.90
C ASP A 8 -2.66 -19.63 0.90
N GLN A 9 -2.11 -19.16 -0.23
CA GLN A 9 -0.70 -18.77 -0.31
C GLN A 9 -0.38 -17.74 0.79
N PHE A 10 0.81 -17.84 1.39
CA PHE A 10 1.31 -17.00 2.49
C PHE A 10 0.56 -17.12 3.83
N LEU A 11 -0.45 -18.00 3.94
CA LEU A 11 -1.08 -18.31 5.22
C LEU A 11 -0.43 -19.53 5.86
N LEU A 12 -0.12 -19.41 7.15
CA LEU A 12 0.34 -20.50 8.00
C LEU A 12 -0.59 -20.58 9.22
N LEU A 13 -1.19 -21.74 9.46
CA LEU A 13 -1.92 -22.00 10.70
C LEU A 13 -0.93 -22.43 11.77
N ARG A 14 -0.92 -21.75 12.92
CA ARG A 14 -0.11 -22.12 14.09
C ARG A 14 -1.01 -22.20 15.32
N GLY A 15 -1.26 -23.41 15.78
CA GLY A 15 -2.31 -23.65 16.76
C GLY A 15 -3.67 -23.32 16.12
N GLU A 16 -4.41 -22.41 16.73
CA GLU A 16 -5.75 -22.01 16.27
C GLU A 16 -5.72 -20.72 15.42
N ARG A 17 -4.60 -19.99 15.40
CA ARG A 17 -4.52 -18.67 14.77
C ARG A 17 -3.74 -18.69 13.46
N TRP A 18 -4.19 -17.87 12.52
CA TRP A 18 -3.55 -17.68 11.22
C TRP A 18 -2.41 -16.67 11.30
N HIS A 19 -1.34 -16.95 10.57
CA HIS A 19 -0.18 -16.10 10.41
C HIS A 19 0.08 -15.84 8.93
N TYR A 20 0.50 -14.62 8.63
CA TYR A 20 1.07 -14.25 7.35
C TYR A 20 2.57 -14.54 7.35
N HIS A 21 3.02 -15.26 6.33
CA HIS A 21 4.42 -15.62 6.15
C HIS A 21 4.83 -15.50 4.69
N ARG A 22 5.56 -14.44 4.37
CA ARG A 22 6.03 -14.16 3.01
C ARG A 22 7.53 -13.96 2.98
N ARG A 23 8.18 -14.52 1.96
CA ARG A 23 9.60 -14.27 1.69
C ARG A 23 9.75 -12.97 0.92
N VAL A 24 10.75 -12.16 1.29
CA VAL A 24 11.13 -10.98 0.48
C VAL A 24 11.63 -11.45 -0.89
N PRO A 25 11.05 -10.95 -2.00
CA PRO A 25 11.48 -11.31 -3.34
C PRO A 25 12.96 -10.96 -3.57
N ALA A 26 13.67 -11.79 -4.34
CA ALA A 26 15.11 -11.63 -4.56
C ALA A 26 15.49 -10.26 -5.14
N LYS A 27 14.61 -9.69 -5.99
CA LYS A 27 14.79 -8.35 -6.58
C LYS A 27 14.78 -7.20 -5.57
N PHE A 28 14.29 -7.42 -4.34
CA PHE A 28 14.25 -6.39 -3.29
C PHE A 28 15.24 -6.68 -2.16
N LYS A 29 16.04 -7.74 -2.25
CA LYS A 29 16.95 -8.15 -1.17
C LYS A 29 18.07 -7.14 -0.88
N HIS A 30 18.40 -6.28 -1.85
CA HIS A 30 19.39 -5.21 -1.68
C HIS A 30 18.81 -3.99 -0.95
N VAL A 31 17.52 -3.69 -1.13
CA VAL A 31 16.82 -2.60 -0.43
C VAL A 31 16.23 -3.01 0.92
N ASP A 32 15.80 -4.27 1.06
CA ASP A 32 15.25 -4.80 2.31
C ASP A 32 16.09 -6.02 2.77
N PRO A 33 16.83 -5.91 3.90
CA PRO A 33 17.68 -6.98 4.39
C PRO A 33 16.89 -8.14 5.00
N ARG A 34 15.57 -7.99 5.23
CA ARG A 34 14.74 -9.03 5.84
C ARG A 34 14.64 -10.23 4.90
N THR A 35 14.66 -11.44 5.48
CA THR A 35 14.46 -12.67 4.69
C THR A 35 12.98 -13.04 4.58
N PHE A 36 12.25 -12.91 5.69
CA PHE A 36 10.83 -13.24 5.78
C PHE A 36 10.09 -12.14 6.54
N VAL A 37 8.89 -11.82 6.05
CA VAL A 37 7.88 -11.03 6.75
C VAL A 37 6.96 -12.02 7.46
N ARG A 38 6.88 -11.91 8.79
CA ARG A 38 6.08 -12.79 9.66
C ARG A 38 5.15 -11.93 10.50
N VAL A 39 3.85 -12.09 10.29
CA VAL A 39 2.84 -11.27 10.98
C VAL A 39 1.71 -12.15 11.50
N GLY A 40 1.32 -11.98 12.75
CA GLY A 40 0.10 -12.58 13.28
C GLY A 40 -1.13 -11.90 12.70
N LEU A 41 -2.05 -12.68 12.14
CA LEU A 41 -3.32 -12.15 11.62
C LEU A 41 -4.40 -12.09 12.69
N ASP A 42 -4.14 -12.59 13.90
CA ASP A 42 -5.01 -12.54 15.08
C ASP A 42 -6.47 -12.99 14.81
N THR A 43 -6.62 -13.99 13.94
CA THR A 43 -7.92 -14.57 13.60
C THR A 43 -7.80 -16.07 13.42
N GLU A 44 -8.87 -16.78 13.73
CA GLU A 44 -9.04 -18.23 13.54
C GLU A 44 -9.86 -18.51 12.27
N VAL A 45 -10.60 -17.51 11.80
CA VAL A 45 -11.50 -17.61 10.66
C VAL A 45 -10.73 -17.43 9.35
N LEU A 46 -10.70 -18.47 8.53
CA LEU A 46 -9.95 -18.49 7.26
C LEU A 46 -10.33 -17.34 6.31
N LYS A 47 -11.62 -16.99 6.21
CA LYS A 47 -12.06 -15.88 5.34
C LYS A 47 -11.45 -14.54 5.75
N VAL A 48 -11.45 -14.24 7.04
CA VAL A 48 -10.83 -13.01 7.58
C VAL A 48 -9.33 -13.06 7.39
N ALA A 49 -8.70 -14.22 7.59
CA ALA A 49 -7.27 -14.41 7.35
C ALA A 49 -6.88 -14.11 5.89
N ARG A 50 -7.68 -14.57 4.91
CA ARG A 50 -7.46 -14.28 3.49
C ARG A 50 -7.56 -12.79 3.19
N MET A 51 -8.60 -12.12 3.69
CA MET A 51 -8.77 -10.66 3.50
C MET A 51 -7.58 -9.88 4.08
N ARG A 52 -7.18 -10.17 5.33
CA ARG A 52 -6.04 -9.52 5.97
C ARG A 52 -4.72 -9.82 5.24
N ARG A 53 -4.54 -11.05 4.76
CA ARG A 53 -3.39 -11.40 3.92
C ARG A 53 -3.37 -10.60 2.64
N ASP A 54 -4.47 -10.52 1.91
CA ASP A 54 -4.51 -9.84 0.61
C ASP A 54 -4.09 -8.36 0.77
N ALA A 55 -4.59 -7.71 1.82
CA ALA A 55 -4.17 -6.36 2.20
C ALA A 55 -2.67 -6.28 2.60
N LEU A 56 -2.12 -7.27 3.32
CA LEU A 56 -0.68 -7.30 3.64
C LEU A 56 0.21 -7.55 2.41
N VAL A 57 -0.26 -8.37 1.45
CA VAL A 57 0.47 -8.63 0.20
C VAL A 57 0.56 -7.35 -0.61
N GLU A 58 -0.55 -6.63 -0.74
CA GLU A 58 -0.61 -5.32 -1.38
C GLU A 58 0.29 -4.30 -0.68
N ALA A 59 0.22 -4.25 0.66
CA ALA A 59 1.08 -3.36 1.46
C ALA A 59 2.57 -3.65 1.25
N ASP A 60 2.98 -4.92 1.30
CA ASP A 60 4.38 -5.31 1.11
C ASP A 60 4.86 -5.02 -0.32
N ASP A 61 4.01 -5.28 -1.32
CA ASP A 61 4.34 -5.00 -2.73
C ASP A 61 4.55 -3.49 -2.93
N ALA A 62 3.64 -2.66 -2.42
CA ALA A 62 3.73 -1.20 -2.46
C ALA A 62 4.98 -0.69 -1.70
N TYR A 63 5.25 -1.24 -0.51
CA TYR A 63 6.41 -0.88 0.30
C TYR A 63 7.72 -1.16 -0.45
N TRP A 64 7.90 -2.37 -0.98
CA TRP A 64 9.12 -2.69 -1.70
C TRP A 64 9.28 -1.89 -2.99
N THR A 65 8.19 -1.56 -3.69
CA THR A 65 8.27 -0.62 -4.81
C THR A 65 8.69 0.78 -4.38
N SER A 66 8.22 1.27 -3.23
CA SER A 66 8.64 2.59 -2.71
C SER A 66 10.14 2.64 -2.42
N LEU A 67 10.69 1.57 -1.84
CA LEU A 67 12.12 1.46 -1.56
C LEU A 67 12.96 1.43 -2.83
N LEU A 68 12.52 0.69 -3.85
CA LEU A 68 13.21 0.62 -5.13
C LEU A 68 13.21 1.98 -5.83
N LEU A 69 12.08 2.69 -5.82
CA LEU A 69 11.98 4.03 -6.42
C LEU A 69 12.87 5.05 -5.71
N ALA A 70 12.98 4.98 -4.37
CA ALA A 70 13.87 5.83 -3.60
C ALA A 70 15.37 5.58 -3.88
N GLU A 71 15.75 4.39 -4.31
CA GLU A 71 17.14 4.09 -4.69
C GLU A 71 17.51 4.65 -6.07
N VAL A 72 16.53 4.82 -6.96
CA VAL A 72 16.72 5.30 -8.35
C VAL A 72 16.93 6.82 -8.44
N GLU A 73 16.78 7.57 -7.35
CA GLU A 73 16.85 9.05 -7.26
C GLU A 73 18.18 9.72 -7.70
N GLY A 74 19.09 8.98 -8.34
CA GLY A 74 20.40 9.47 -8.78
C GLY A 74 20.43 10.48 -9.94
N ASP A 75 19.33 10.85 -10.61
CA ASP A 75 19.37 11.90 -11.67
C ASP A 75 17.99 12.46 -12.14
N SER A 76 16.86 12.06 -11.55
CA SER A 76 15.51 12.60 -11.86
C SER A 76 14.70 12.75 -10.58
N ALA A 77 15.14 13.72 -9.78
CA ALA A 77 14.91 13.78 -8.33
C ALA A 77 13.47 14.09 -7.88
N ASN A 78 12.57 14.58 -8.74
CA ASN A 78 11.23 14.98 -8.29
C ASN A 78 10.12 13.96 -8.60
N ASP A 79 10.07 13.41 -9.81
CA ASP A 79 8.96 12.53 -10.19
C ASP A 79 9.09 11.13 -9.57
N THR A 80 10.33 10.64 -9.43
CA THR A 80 10.63 9.36 -8.77
C THR A 80 10.38 9.43 -7.26
N ALA A 81 10.74 10.54 -6.62
CA ALA A 81 10.46 10.82 -5.21
C ALA A 81 8.95 10.85 -4.92
N LYS A 82 8.18 11.56 -5.76
CA LYS A 82 6.71 11.60 -5.67
C LYS A 82 6.10 10.22 -5.80
N ALA A 83 6.56 9.43 -6.79
CA ALA A 83 6.10 8.07 -6.97
C ALA A 83 6.45 7.16 -5.78
N ALA A 84 7.64 7.32 -5.19
CA ALA A 84 8.05 6.60 -3.99
C ALA A 84 7.16 6.96 -2.79
N ALA A 85 6.88 8.25 -2.58
CA ALA A 85 5.98 8.73 -1.53
C ALA A 85 4.55 8.20 -1.71
N ALA A 86 4.02 8.22 -2.94
CA ALA A 86 2.70 7.65 -3.25
C ALA A 86 2.63 6.16 -2.94
N LYS A 87 3.66 5.38 -3.32
CA LYS A 87 3.75 3.95 -2.98
C LYS A 87 3.90 3.68 -1.49
N ARG A 88 4.59 4.56 -0.76
CA ARG A 88 4.68 4.45 0.70
C ARG A 88 3.32 4.72 1.37
N TYR A 89 2.56 5.68 0.86
CA TYR A 89 1.21 5.98 1.34
C TYR A 89 0.23 4.84 1.04
N GLU A 90 0.27 4.28 -0.18
CA GLU A 90 -0.51 3.08 -0.56
C GLU A 90 -0.20 1.90 0.37
N SER A 91 1.08 1.66 0.66
CA SER A 91 1.51 0.65 1.63
C SER A 91 0.91 0.87 3.01
N ALA A 92 0.93 2.11 3.52
CA ALA A 92 0.37 2.45 4.82
C ALA A 92 -1.15 2.23 4.88
N ASN A 93 -1.87 2.62 3.81
CA ASN A 93 -3.30 2.39 3.66
C ASN A 93 -3.66 0.90 3.74
N ALA A 94 -3.04 0.10 2.88
CA ALA A 94 -3.31 -1.33 2.81
C ALA A 94 -2.96 -2.03 4.14
N ARG A 95 -1.90 -1.59 4.82
CA ARG A 95 -1.49 -2.15 6.11
C ARG A 95 -2.43 -1.77 7.25
N ALA A 96 -2.95 -0.54 7.29
CA ALA A 96 -3.99 -0.15 8.23
C ALA A 96 -5.27 -0.97 8.02
N MET A 97 -5.69 -1.17 6.76
CA MET A 97 -6.85 -1.99 6.41
C MET A 97 -6.67 -3.45 6.82
N ALA A 98 -5.46 -4.02 6.66
CA ALA A 98 -5.15 -5.37 7.13
C ALA A 98 -5.33 -5.52 8.66
N ARG A 99 -5.17 -4.43 9.41
CA ARG A 99 -5.40 -4.36 10.85
C ARG A 99 -6.83 -4.00 11.24
N GLY A 100 -7.70 -3.73 10.27
CA GLY A 100 -9.11 -3.41 10.48
C GLY A 100 -9.38 -1.93 10.70
N PHE A 101 -8.42 -1.04 10.40
CA PHE A 101 -8.57 0.40 10.53
C PHE A 101 -8.57 1.07 9.16
N ALA A 102 -9.39 2.11 9.00
CA ALA A 102 -9.17 3.06 7.93
C ALA A 102 -7.89 3.86 8.24
N TYR A 103 -7.06 4.05 7.22
CA TYR A 103 -5.91 4.92 7.35
C TYR A 103 -6.34 6.38 7.47
N ALA A 104 -5.68 7.11 8.37
CA ALA A 104 -5.83 8.53 8.51
C ALA A 104 -4.46 9.12 8.88
N PRO A 105 -4.05 10.26 8.29
CA PRO A 105 -2.84 10.96 8.70
C PRO A 105 -2.87 11.37 10.17
N ALA A 106 -1.70 11.49 10.79
CA ALA A 106 -1.56 11.86 12.20
C ALA A 106 -2.30 13.17 12.56
N GLU A 107 -2.29 14.15 11.65
CA GLU A 107 -3.01 15.42 11.82
C GLU A 107 -4.53 15.21 11.88
N THR A 108 -5.08 14.38 11.01
CA THR A 108 -6.50 14.05 10.98
C THR A 108 -6.91 13.24 12.20
N LEU A 109 -6.07 12.29 12.61
CA LEU A 109 -6.26 11.49 13.82
C LEU A 109 -6.26 12.38 15.08
N GLY A 110 -5.30 13.29 15.21
CA GLY A 110 -5.23 14.21 16.34
C GLY A 110 -6.40 15.20 16.41
N ALA A 111 -6.97 15.58 15.26
CA ALA A 111 -8.05 16.56 15.19
C ALA A 111 -9.45 15.96 15.37
N SER A 112 -9.69 14.74 14.87
CA SER A 112 -11.05 14.19 14.74
C SER A 112 -11.24 12.76 15.24
N ALA A 113 -10.18 12.01 15.55
CA ALA A 113 -10.34 10.65 16.04
C ALA A 113 -10.86 10.65 17.49
N GLU A 114 -11.78 9.72 17.77
CA GLU A 114 -12.19 9.47 19.14
C GLU A 114 -11.05 8.84 19.94
N LEU A 115 -10.91 9.22 21.22
CA LEU A 115 -9.87 8.67 22.09
C LEU A 115 -9.92 7.13 22.16
N ALA A 116 -11.11 6.54 22.11
CA ALA A 116 -11.28 5.10 22.09
C ALA A 116 -10.66 4.44 20.85
N ASP A 117 -10.79 5.05 19.67
CA ASP A 117 -10.17 4.56 18.42
C ASP A 117 -8.64 4.64 18.51
N LEU A 118 -8.11 5.76 19.02
CA LEU A 118 -6.67 5.93 19.25
C LEU A 118 -6.12 4.89 20.22
N MET A 119 -6.83 4.61 21.31
CA MET A 119 -6.44 3.58 22.26
C MET A 119 -6.44 2.19 21.65
N GLN A 120 -7.44 1.85 20.81
CA GLN A 120 -7.48 0.56 20.12
C GLN A 120 -6.29 0.38 19.17
N ARG A 121 -5.92 1.44 18.43
CA ARG A 121 -4.75 1.43 17.55
C ARG A 121 -3.45 1.20 18.34
N ILE A 122 -3.28 1.87 19.48
CA ILE A 122 -2.10 1.71 20.35
C ILE A 122 -2.05 0.30 20.96
N GLN A 123 -3.18 -0.19 21.49
CA GLN A 123 -3.26 -1.54 22.06
C GLN A 123 -2.90 -2.62 21.04
N LEU A 124 -3.29 -2.44 19.77
CA LEU A 124 -2.93 -3.37 18.71
C LEU A 124 -1.42 -3.39 18.42
N LEU A 125 -0.73 -2.25 18.55
CA LEU A 125 0.73 -2.17 18.41
C LEU A 125 1.46 -2.82 19.59
N GLU A 126 0.93 -2.67 20.79
CA GLU A 126 1.49 -3.28 22.00
C GLU A 126 1.23 -4.79 22.06
N TRP A 127 0.20 -5.26 21.36
CA TRP A 127 -0.19 -6.66 21.37
C TRP A 127 0.91 -7.58 20.84
N GLY A 128 1.46 -8.43 21.72
CA GLY A 128 2.53 -9.37 21.37
C GLY A 128 3.91 -8.73 21.23
N THR A 129 4.05 -7.45 21.59
CA THR A 129 5.31 -6.71 21.64
C THR A 129 6.03 -6.96 22.98
N SER A 130 7.36 -6.99 22.94
CA SER A 130 8.22 -7.11 24.12
C SER A 130 9.43 -6.19 23.93
N PRO A 131 10.17 -5.77 24.98
CA PRO A 131 11.41 -5.02 24.80
C PRO A 131 12.42 -5.71 23.85
N ALA A 132 12.38 -7.05 23.77
CA ALA A 132 13.19 -7.84 22.84
C ALA A 132 12.62 -7.92 21.41
N HIS A 133 11.34 -7.61 21.23
CA HIS A 133 10.60 -7.65 19.95
C HIS A 133 9.71 -6.41 19.85
N PRO A 134 10.28 -5.25 19.47
CA PRO A 134 9.53 -4.00 19.31
C PRO A 134 8.45 -4.15 18.23
N PRO A 135 7.45 -3.25 18.22
CA PRO A 135 6.38 -3.31 17.24
C PRO A 135 6.95 -3.05 15.84
N SER A 136 6.30 -3.63 14.83
CA SER A 136 6.64 -3.40 13.43
C SER A 136 6.55 -1.89 13.13
N MET A 137 7.66 -1.29 12.72
CA MET A 137 7.70 0.15 12.38
C MET A 137 6.69 0.51 11.28
N GLN A 138 6.48 -0.39 10.32
CA GLN A 138 5.49 -0.22 9.26
C GLN A 138 4.04 -0.26 9.79
N ASP A 139 3.79 -1.06 10.84
CA ASP A 139 2.46 -1.13 11.47
C ASP A 139 2.23 0.13 12.30
N ALA A 140 3.26 0.63 12.99
CA ALA A 140 3.19 1.89 13.73
C ALA A 140 2.94 3.08 12.79
N GLU A 141 3.67 3.14 11.67
CA GLU A 141 3.48 4.15 10.62
C GLU A 141 2.05 4.14 10.06
N ALA A 142 1.51 2.94 9.80
CA ALA A 142 0.17 2.78 9.26
C ALA A 142 -0.94 3.10 10.28
N LEU A 143 -0.80 2.67 11.53
CA LEU A 143 -1.85 2.82 12.55
C LEU A 143 -1.89 4.23 13.15
N LEU A 144 -0.74 4.89 13.29
CA LEU A 144 -0.62 6.23 13.87
C LEU A 144 -0.58 7.35 12.82
N GLY A 145 -0.67 7.01 11.53
CA GLY A 145 -0.76 8.00 10.46
C GLY A 145 0.56 8.74 10.21
N ALA A 146 1.70 8.11 10.47
CA ALA A 146 3.01 8.77 10.36
C ALA A 146 3.51 8.90 8.92
N VAL A 147 2.80 8.32 7.93
CA VAL A 147 3.09 8.51 6.52
C VAL A 147 2.31 9.72 6.01
N PRO A 148 2.97 10.83 5.63
CA PRO A 148 2.25 11.96 5.09
C PRO A 148 1.49 11.51 3.83
N ALA A 149 0.28 12.04 3.65
CA ALA A 149 -0.34 11.94 2.35
C ALA A 149 0.62 12.56 1.32
N PRO A 150 0.69 12.04 0.08
CA PRO A 150 1.39 12.68 -1.01
C PRO A 150 0.60 13.92 -1.42
N VAL A 151 0.43 14.87 -0.50
CA VAL A 151 -0.01 16.21 -0.81
C VAL A 151 1.24 16.82 -1.40
N ALA A 152 1.24 16.96 -2.72
CA ALA A 152 2.20 17.82 -3.35
C ALA A 152 2.06 19.18 -2.65
N GLU A 153 3.06 19.60 -1.89
CA GLU A 153 3.13 21.00 -1.42
C GLU A 153 3.06 21.97 -2.63
N ASP A 154 3.34 21.45 -3.83
CA ASP A 154 2.99 22.01 -5.13
C ASP A 154 1.82 21.24 -5.77
N ASP A 155 0.59 21.43 -5.29
CA ASP A 155 -0.66 20.88 -5.87
C ASP A 155 -0.95 21.49 -7.25
N LYS A 156 -0.15 21.07 -8.22
CA LYS A 156 -0.37 21.29 -9.65
C LYS A 156 -0.30 19.93 -10.30
N THR A 157 -1.28 19.09 -10.02
CA THR A 157 -1.59 17.98 -10.94
C THR A 157 -1.72 18.61 -12.32
N THR A 158 -0.77 18.32 -13.19
CA THR A 158 -0.78 18.93 -14.51
C THR A 158 -2.00 18.42 -15.27
N VAL A 159 -2.52 19.25 -16.19
CA VAL A 159 -3.62 18.83 -17.07
C VAL A 159 -3.27 17.53 -17.81
N SER A 160 -1.98 17.30 -18.08
CA SER A 160 -1.48 16.06 -18.67
C SER A 160 -1.59 14.86 -17.73
N GLU A 161 -1.23 14.99 -16.45
CA GLU A 161 -1.37 13.91 -15.45
C GLU A 161 -2.84 13.57 -15.19
N ALA A 162 -3.70 14.58 -15.02
CA ALA A 162 -5.14 14.38 -14.89
C ALA A 162 -5.75 13.69 -16.12
N PHE A 163 -5.24 14.02 -17.31
CA PHE A 163 -5.66 13.36 -18.54
C PHE A 163 -5.22 11.90 -18.59
N GLN A 164 -4.01 11.57 -18.14
CA GLN A 164 -3.57 10.17 -18.05
C GLN A 164 -4.42 9.37 -17.07
N LEU A 165 -4.73 9.93 -15.88
CA LEU A 165 -5.64 9.31 -14.93
C LEU A 165 -7.02 9.02 -15.56
N TYR A 166 -7.55 9.97 -16.33
CA TYR A 166 -8.79 9.76 -17.07
C TYR A 166 -8.70 8.61 -18.08
N LEU A 167 -7.60 8.52 -18.83
CA LEU A 167 -7.42 7.47 -19.82
C LEU A 167 -7.29 6.08 -19.18
N ASP A 168 -6.49 5.98 -18.12
CA ASP A 168 -6.08 4.70 -17.54
C ASP A 168 -7.10 4.13 -16.56
N GLU A 169 -7.70 4.98 -15.71
CA GLU A 169 -8.56 4.54 -14.61
C GLU A 169 -10.05 4.80 -14.86
N ILE A 170 -10.41 5.97 -15.43
CA ILE A 170 -11.81 6.41 -15.52
C ILE A 170 -12.47 5.92 -16.82
N ALA A 171 -11.78 6.07 -17.96
CA ALA A 171 -12.28 5.74 -19.29
C ALA A 171 -11.86 4.33 -19.75
N PHE A 172 -11.40 3.49 -18.83
CA PHE A 172 -10.97 2.12 -19.13
C PHE A 172 -12.05 1.34 -19.89
N ASP A 173 -13.31 1.44 -19.46
CA ASP A 173 -14.45 0.77 -20.10
C ASP A 173 -14.69 1.26 -21.54
N GLU A 174 -14.50 2.57 -21.80
CA GLU A 174 -14.61 3.12 -23.14
C GLU A 174 -13.50 2.59 -24.06
N GLN A 175 -12.33 2.26 -23.51
CA GLN A 175 -11.19 1.73 -24.26
C GLN A 175 -11.17 0.20 -24.40
N TYR A 176 -11.86 -0.53 -23.52
CA TYR A 176 -11.69 -1.98 -23.34
C TYR A 176 -11.81 -2.79 -24.65
N ASN A 177 -12.77 -2.44 -25.51
CA ASN A 177 -13.04 -3.13 -26.77
C ASN A 177 -12.38 -2.49 -28.01
N LYS A 178 -11.51 -1.49 -27.84
CA LYS A 178 -10.86 -0.79 -28.97
C LYS A 178 -9.53 -1.46 -29.34
N SER A 179 -9.29 -1.64 -30.64
CA SER A 179 -7.96 -2.03 -31.15
C SER A 179 -6.91 -0.94 -30.85
N PRO A 180 -5.60 -1.26 -30.86
CA PRO A 180 -4.55 -0.28 -30.56
C PRO A 180 -4.64 1.00 -31.40
N LYS A 181 -5.00 0.86 -32.69
CA LYS A 181 -5.19 2.00 -33.60
C LYS A 181 -6.43 2.84 -33.25
N GLN A 182 -7.50 2.20 -32.81
CA GLN A 182 -8.71 2.89 -32.35
C GLN A 182 -8.50 3.59 -31.01
N LYS A 183 -7.72 3.00 -30.09
CA LYS A 183 -7.31 3.65 -28.84
C LYS A 183 -6.52 4.92 -29.13
N TYR A 184 -5.48 4.82 -29.96
CA TYR A 184 -4.67 5.99 -30.35
C TYR A 184 -5.51 7.11 -30.98
N SER A 185 -6.42 6.77 -31.90
CA SER A 185 -7.29 7.77 -32.53
C SER A 185 -8.24 8.43 -31.53
N TRP A 186 -8.80 7.64 -30.61
CA TRP A 186 -9.73 8.13 -29.59
C TRP A 186 -9.01 9.01 -28.55
N GLU A 187 -7.84 8.58 -28.07
CA GLU A 187 -6.98 9.34 -27.19
C GLU A 187 -6.58 10.69 -27.83
N LYS A 188 -6.19 10.68 -29.10
CA LYS A 188 -5.85 11.89 -29.86
C LYS A 188 -7.03 12.87 -29.92
N THR A 189 -8.25 12.39 -30.15
CA THR A 189 -9.45 13.24 -30.15
C THR A 189 -9.67 13.87 -28.78
N LYS A 190 -9.55 13.09 -27.70
CA LYS A 190 -9.73 13.59 -26.33
C LYS A 190 -8.64 14.59 -25.94
N ARG A 191 -7.37 14.31 -26.26
CA ARG A 191 -6.23 15.21 -26.00
C ARG A 191 -6.33 16.55 -26.75
N THR A 192 -6.99 16.57 -27.91
CA THR A 192 -7.23 17.80 -28.68
C THR A 192 -8.33 18.67 -28.06
N SER A 193 -9.18 18.08 -27.21
CA SER A 193 -10.34 18.76 -26.61
C SER A 193 -10.02 19.40 -25.25
N ILE A 194 -8.75 19.39 -24.84
CA ILE A 194 -8.22 19.84 -23.55
C ILE A 194 -7.10 20.84 -23.86
#